data_AF-W7Y607-F1
#
_entry.id   AF-W7Y607-F1
#
_cell.length_a   1.000
_cell.length_b   1.000
_cell.length_c   1.000
_cell.angle_alpha   90.00
_cell.angle_beta   90.00
_cell.angle_gamma   90.00
#
_symmetry.space_group_name_H-M   'P 1'
#
loop_
_entity.id
_entity.type
_entity.pdbx_description
1 polymer ?
#
loop_
_entity_poly.entity_id
_entity_poly.type
_entity_poly.pdbx_seq_one_letter_code
_entity_poly.pdbx_strand_id
1 'polypeptide(L)' 'MIEALQRIYEEETGEAAELLSTGGGTYAAAISNGVAFGPIFPGMPYTAHQGDEYMDISVLMRSTSIYARAIYELANLDL' A
#
# COMPACT_ATOMS: atom_id res chain seq x y z
N MET A 1 -11.87 8.01 0.20
CA MET A 1 -10.43 7.67 0.10
C MET A 1 -10.16 6.20 0.42
N ILE A 2 -10.39 5.73 1.65
CA ILE A 2 -10.02 4.36 2.08
C ILE A 2 -10.68 3.29 1.19
N GLU A 3 -11.98 3.40 0.94
CA GLU A 3 -12.71 2.45 0.08
C GLU A 3 -12.15 2.40 -1.36
N ALA A 4 -11.69 3.54 -1.89
CA ALA A 4 -11.06 3.59 -3.21
C ALA A 4 -9.71 2.85 -3.21
N LEU A 5 -8.91 3.03 -2.16
CA LEU A 5 -7.64 2.31 -2.00
C LEU A 5 -7.86 0.80 -1.82
N GLN A 6 -8.90 0.38 -1.08
CA GLN A 6 -9.26 -1.03 -0.93
C GLN A 6 -9.66 -1.65 -2.28
N ARG A 7 -10.56 -1.00 -3.03
CA ARG A 7 -10.98 -1.46 -4.36
C ARG A 7 -9.77 -1.61 -5.30
N ILE A 8 -8.89 -0.60 -5.35
CA ILE A 8 -7.68 -0.66 -6.20
C ILE A 8 -6.79 -1.83 -5.79
N TYR A 9 -6.56 -2.03 -4.50
CA TYR A 9 -5.80 -3.18 -4.02
C TYR A 9 -6.45 -4.50 -4.47
N GLU A 10 -7.75 -4.68 -4.26
CA GLU A 10 -8.47 -5.91 -4.62
C GLU A 10 -8.42 -6.20 -6.12
N GLU A 11 -8.62 -5.18 -6.96
CA GLU A 11 -8.59 -5.35 -8.41
C GLU A 11 -7.18 -5.64 -8.96
N GLU A 12 -6.15 -5.00 -8.41
CA GLU A 12 -4.75 -5.19 -8.85
C GLU A 12 -4.12 -6.47 -8.27
N THR A 13 -4.68 -6.96 -7.15
CA THR A 13 -4.13 -8.12 -6.44
C THR A 13 -4.90 -9.41 -6.61
N GLY A 14 -6.23 -9.34 -6.76
CA GLY A 14 -7.14 -10.47 -6.61
C GLY A 14 -7.33 -10.92 -5.17
N GLU A 15 -6.73 -10.22 -4.20
CA GLU A 15 -6.75 -10.54 -2.77
C GLU A 15 -7.64 -9.56 -2.01
N ALA A 16 -8.27 -9.99 -0.93
CA ALA A 16 -9.11 -9.13 -0.10
C ALA A 16 -8.30 -7.99 0.55
N ALA A 17 -8.82 -6.76 0.54
CA ALA A 17 -8.17 -5.61 1.17
C ALA A 17 -8.50 -5.55 2.67
N GLU A 18 -7.87 -6.42 3.46
CA GLU A 18 -8.00 -6.39 4.93
C GLU A 18 -7.37 -5.10 5.52
N LEU A 19 -8.14 -4.40 6.36
CA LEU A 19 -7.65 -3.22 7.06
C LEU A 19 -6.84 -3.63 8.28
N LEU A 20 -5.55 -3.30 8.25
CA LEU A 20 -4.59 -3.68 9.28
C LEU A 20 -4.17 -2.48 10.13
N SER A 21 -3.70 -2.78 11.35
CA SER A 21 -2.95 -1.84 12.19
C SER A 21 -1.56 -2.38 12.45
N THR A 22 -0.57 -1.51 12.60
CA THR A 22 0.82 -1.88 12.82
C THR A 22 1.47 -0.97 13.87
N GLY A 23 2.47 -1.49 14.58
CA GLY A 23 3.31 -0.69 15.48
C GLY A 23 4.41 0.10 14.75
N GLY A 24 4.59 -0.12 13.44
CA GLY A 24 5.55 0.61 12.62
C GLY A 24 5.12 2.06 12.41
N GLY A 25 6.01 3.01 12.70
CA GLY A 25 5.75 4.43 12.49
C GLY A 25 5.79 4.81 11.01
N THR A 26 4.83 5.63 10.57
CA THR A 26 4.81 6.21 9.22
C THR A 26 4.38 7.69 9.28
N TYR A 27 4.61 8.44 8.20
CA TYR A 27 4.13 9.83 8.11
C TYR A 27 2.60 9.96 8.15
N ALA A 28 1.85 8.87 7.95
CA ALA A 28 0.40 8.87 8.07
C ALA A 28 -0.07 9.34 9.46
N ALA A 29 0.68 9.05 10.52
CA ALA A 29 0.34 9.48 11.88
C ALA A 29 0.33 11.01 12.06
N ALA A 30 1.01 11.76 11.18
CA ALA A 30 1.07 13.22 11.23
C ALA A 30 -0.03 13.90 10.38
N ILE A 31 -0.83 13.12 9.63
CA ILE A 31 -1.82 13.64 8.68
C ILE A 31 -3.21 13.22 9.15
N SER A 32 -4.15 14.16 9.25
CA SER A 32 -5.54 13.84 9.58
C SER A 32 -6.13 12.91 8.52
N ASN A 33 -6.69 11.77 8.95
CA ASN A 33 -7.15 10.68 8.08
C ASN A 33 -6.06 10.08 7.18
N GLY A 34 -4.78 10.25 7.53
CA GLY A 34 -3.67 9.61 6.84
C GLY A 34 -3.66 8.10 7.08
N VAL A 35 -3.35 7.33 6.03
CA VAL A 35 -3.18 5.87 6.11
C VAL A 35 -1.86 5.46 5.46
N ALA A 36 -1.26 4.38 5.95
CA ALA A 36 -0.16 3.72 5.25
C ALA A 36 -0.72 2.75 4.20
N PHE A 37 -0.12 2.70 3.01
CA PHE A 37 -0.60 1.87 1.90
C PHE A 37 0.56 1.19 1.15
N GLY A 38 0.60 -0.16 1.22
CA GLY A 38 1.62 -1.01 0.60
C GLY A 38 3.02 -0.94 1.26
N PRO A 39 4.07 -1.48 0.60
CA PRO A 39 4.01 -2.44 -0.51
C PRO A 39 4.15 -3.90 -0.05
N ILE A 40 4.14 -4.18 1.26
CA ILE A 40 4.27 -5.56 1.77
C ILE A 40 2.95 -6.29 1.56
N PHE A 41 2.95 -7.29 0.67
CA PHE A 41 1.82 -8.18 0.42
C PHE A 41 1.77 -9.35 1.42
N PRO A 42 0.61 -9.99 1.60
CA PRO A 42 0.49 -11.16 2.47
C PRO A 42 1.52 -12.25 2.16
N GLY A 43 2.17 -12.78 3.21
CA GLY A 43 3.19 -13.84 3.09
C GLY A 43 4.59 -13.36 2.72
N MET A 44 4.80 -12.08 2.42
CA MET A 44 6.14 -11.55 2.18
C MET A 44 6.97 -11.46 3.48
N PRO A 45 8.30 -11.65 3.40
CA PRO A 45 9.18 -11.44 4.54
C PRO A 45 9.29 -9.95 4.89
N TYR A 46 9.33 -9.65 6.18
CA TYR A 46 9.65 -8.31 6.69
C TYR A 46 11.17 -8.17 6.82
N THR A 47 11.78 -7.46 5.87
CA THR A 47 13.25 -7.31 5.79
C THR A 47 13.74 -5.92 6.16
N ALA A 48 12.83 -4.95 6.36
CA ALA A 48 13.20 -3.57 6.72
C ALA A 48 14.08 -3.54 7.98
N HIS A 49 15.20 -2.83 7.91
CA HIS A 49 16.21 -2.71 8.97
C HIS A 49 16.89 -4.02 9.40
N GLN A 50 16.81 -5.08 8.58
CA GLN A 50 17.52 -6.34 8.80
C GLN A 50 18.76 -6.45 7.90
N GLY A 51 19.63 -7.43 8.18
CA GLY A 51 20.73 -7.78 7.27
C GLY A 51 20.19 -8.25 5.92
N ASP A 52 20.91 -7.92 4.84
CA ASP A 52 20.53 -8.24 3.47
C ASP A 52 19.13 -7.74 3.07
N GLU A 53 18.72 -6.56 3.55
CA GLU A 53 17.46 -5.91 3.19
C GLU A 53 17.31 -5.79 1.66
N TYR A 54 16.16 -6.24 1.15
CA TYR A 54 15.87 -6.25 -0.27
C TYR A 54 14.37 -6.04 -0.55
N MET A 55 14.07 -5.71 -1.81
CA MET A 55 12.73 -5.75 -2.39
C MET A 55 12.81 -6.48 -3.73
N ASP A 56 11.89 -7.40 -3.96
CA ASP A 56 11.80 -8.08 -5.26
C ASP A 56 11.39 -7.08 -6.36
N ILE A 57 12.04 -7.16 -7.52
CA ILE A 57 11.79 -6.23 -8.63
C ILE A 57 10.35 -6.34 -9.13
N SER A 58 9.77 -7.53 -9.16
CA SER A 58 8.36 -7.72 -9.56
C SER A 58 7.41 -7.06 -8.58
N VAL A 59 7.71 -7.12 -7.27
CA VAL A 59 6.94 -6.40 -6.23
C VAL A 59 7.08 -4.90 -6.44
N LEU A 60 8.29 -4.38 -6.64
CA LEU A 60 8.52 -2.96 -6.90
C LEU A 60 7.71 -2.46 -8.10
N MET A 61 7.75 -3.19 -9.21
CA MET A 61 7.01 -2.85 -10.42
C MET A 61 5.49 -2.92 -10.21
N ARG A 62 4.99 -3.95 -9.51
CA ARG A 62 3.57 -4.08 -9.17
C ARG A 62 3.09 -2.95 -8.27
N SER A 63 3.83 -2.65 -7.21
CA SER A 63 3.51 -1.53 -6.31
C SER A 63 3.51 -0.20 -7.04
N THR A 64 4.46 0.01 -7.96
CA THR A 64 4.50 1.22 -8.80
C THR A 64 3.22 1.37 -9.63
N SER A 65 2.73 0.29 -10.26
CA SER A 65 1.46 0.29 -10.99
C SER A 65 0.27 0.66 -10.09
N ILE A 66 0.18 0.01 -8.92
CA ILE A 66 -0.87 0.27 -7.92
C ILE A 66 -0.83 1.74 -7.45
N TYR A 67 0.34 2.29 -7.17
CA TYR A 67 0.49 3.68 -6.74
C TYR A 67 0.15 4.68 -7.84
N ALA A 68 0.54 4.43 -9.09
CA ALA A 68 0.16 5.28 -10.21
C ALA A 68 -1.37 5.35 -10.35
N ARG A 69 -2.04 4.19 -10.25
CA ARG A 69 -3.50 4.10 -10.28
C ARG A 69 -4.15 4.77 -9.07
N ALA A 70 -3.63 4.55 -7.86
CA ALA A 70 -4.13 5.17 -6.64
C ALA A 70 -4.05 6.70 -6.70
N ILE A 71 -2.93 7.26 -7.14
CA ILE A 71 -2.76 8.72 -7.30
C ILE A 71 -3.78 9.24 -8.32
N TYR A 72 -3.91 8.58 -9.47
CA TYR A 72 -4.86 8.98 -10.50
C TYR A 72 -6.32 8.96 -10.01
N GLU A 73 -6.77 7.86 -9.43
CA GLU A 73 -8.15 7.73 -8.96
C GLU A 73 -8.45 8.67 -7.80
N LEU A 74 -7.55 8.78 -6.81
CA LEU A 74 -7.74 9.68 -5.67
C LEU A 74 -7.82 11.16 -6.10
N ALA A 75 -7.04 11.57 -7.10
CA ALA A 75 -7.09 12.93 -7.63
C ALA A 75 -8.38 13.25 -8.40
N ASN A 76 -9.17 12.24 -8.78
CA ASN A 76 -10.41 12.36 -9.55
C ASN A 76 -11.64 11.82 -8.77
N LEU A 77 -11.55 11.70 -7.45
CA LEU A 77 -12.71 11.35 -6.64
C LEU A 77 -13.69 12.53 -6.59
N ASP A 78 -14.97 12.24 -6.82
CA ASP A 78 -16.05 13.14 -6.44
C ASP A 78 -16.19 13.10 -4.90
N LEU A 79 -15.86 14.21 -4.25
CA LEU A 79 -15.87 14.38 -2.79
C LEU A 79 -17.16 15.04 -2.29
#